data_AF-K1YD99-F1
#
_entry.id   AF-K1YD99-F1
#
_cell.length_a   1.000
_cell.length_b   1.000
_cell.length_c   1.000
_cell.angle_alpha   90.00
_cell.angle_beta   90.00
_cell.angle_gamma   90.00
#
_symmetry.space_group_name_H-M   'P 1'
#
loop_
_entity.id
_entity.type
_entity.pdbx_description
1 polymer ?
#
loop_
_entity_poly.entity_id
_entity_poly.type
_entity_poly.pdbx_seq_one_letter_code
_entity_poly.pdbx_strand_id
1 'polypeptide(L)'
;LALTGALAAACFVKVYGIVFLGLPRTPEIAEAQDPSFGMRLGQIILAACCLGFGIFPTWVVRAINAIPEGLMGAGLSSATDNGWLWLTPVSPQTASYGAPAVFFGILVSWLIVFVFLHPLRRDNRIRIAPAWDCGFGPLNSRMQYTASAFAMPLRRIFSFVWLIVEKVEPAGPGKGARYILRIEDRVWLMFYVPIGKIMLKLAERTSRIQGGNLRVYLCYSFFTLLFLLWVIV
;
A
#
# COMPACT_ATOMS: atom_id res chain seq x y z
N LEU A 1 -3.70 14.51 -3.23
CA LEU A 1 -4.79 13.50 -3.25
C LEU A 1 -4.92 12.79 -4.58
N ALA A 2 -5.02 13.51 -5.72
CA ALA A 2 -5.14 12.85 -7.02
C ALA A 2 -3.98 11.88 -7.34
N LEU A 3 -2.72 12.34 -7.17
CA LEU A 3 -1.53 11.50 -7.38
C LEU A 3 -1.51 10.26 -6.48
N THR A 4 -1.80 10.43 -5.19
CA THR A 4 -1.82 9.32 -4.22
C THR A 4 -2.93 8.32 -4.54
N GLY A 5 -4.11 8.80 -4.95
CA GLY A 5 -5.20 7.95 -5.42
C GLY A 5 -4.86 7.18 -6.69
N ALA A 6 -4.22 7.83 -7.67
CA ALA A 6 -3.77 7.20 -8.90
C ALA A 6 -2.72 6.10 -8.65
N LEU A 7 -1.74 6.36 -7.76
CA LEU A 7 -0.74 5.36 -7.38
C LEU A 7 -1.36 4.19 -6.60
N ALA A 8 -2.34 4.45 -5.73
CA ALA A 8 -3.08 3.41 -5.04
C ALA A 8 -3.85 2.53 -6.03
N ALA A 9 -4.57 3.12 -6.97
CA ALA A 9 -5.28 2.39 -8.03
C ALA A 9 -4.33 1.55 -8.87
N ALA A 10 -3.20 2.12 -9.32
CA ALA A 10 -2.17 1.38 -10.06
C ALA A 10 -1.60 0.20 -9.26
N CYS A 11 -1.44 0.36 -7.94
CA CYS A 11 -1.01 -0.72 -7.05
C CYS A 11 -2.04 -1.85 -6.98
N PHE A 12 -3.32 -1.53 -6.80
CA PHE A 12 -4.38 -2.56 -6.75
C PHE A 12 -4.56 -3.27 -8.10
N VAL A 13 -4.48 -2.55 -9.22
CA VAL A 13 -4.48 -3.14 -10.56
C VAL A 13 -3.31 -4.12 -10.72
N LYS A 14 -2.11 -3.73 -10.28
CA LYS A 14 -0.93 -4.61 -10.29
C LYS A 14 -1.15 -5.86 -9.44
N VAL A 15 -1.62 -5.70 -8.20
CA VAL A 15 -1.82 -6.83 -7.28
C VAL A 15 -2.85 -7.79 -7.86
N TYR A 16 -4.01 -7.28 -8.29
CA TYR A 16 -5.06 -8.12 -8.84
C TYR A 16 -4.61 -8.83 -10.12
N GLY A 17 -4.01 -8.09 -11.06
CA GLY A 17 -3.58 -8.65 -12.34
C GLY A 17 -2.46 -9.67 -12.23
N ILE A 18 -1.49 -9.47 -11.34
CA ILE A 18 -0.36 -10.39 -11.19
C ILE A 18 -0.73 -11.62 -10.36
N VAL A 19 -1.63 -11.50 -9.37
CA VAL A 19 -2.00 -12.60 -8.47
C VAL A 19 -3.11 -13.47 -9.06
N PHE A 20 -4.17 -12.87 -9.63
CA PHE A 20 -5.38 -13.61 -10.00
C PHE A 20 -5.56 -13.85 -11.50
N LEU A 21 -4.86 -13.11 -12.38
CA LEU A 21 -4.96 -13.27 -13.84
C LEU A 21 -3.76 -14.02 -14.45
N GLY A 22 -2.82 -14.50 -13.62
CA GLY A 22 -1.60 -15.21 -14.05
C GLY A 22 -1.72 -16.74 -14.02
N LEU A 23 -0.67 -17.41 -14.50
CA LEU A 23 -0.48 -18.86 -14.36
C LEU A 23 0.28 -19.15 -13.06
N PRO A 24 0.03 -20.30 -12.41
CA PRO A 24 0.80 -20.71 -11.23
C PRO A 24 2.28 -20.84 -11.59
N ARG A 25 3.15 -20.24 -10.77
CA ARG A 25 4.60 -20.24 -10.98
C ARG A 25 5.31 -21.38 -10.26
N THR A 26 4.68 -21.94 -9.24
CA THR A 26 5.21 -23.04 -8.43
C THR A 26 4.12 -24.10 -8.26
N PRO A 27 4.48 -25.37 -8.07
CA PRO A 27 3.50 -26.45 -7.92
C PRO A 27 2.59 -26.25 -6.71
N GLU A 28 3.09 -25.67 -5.62
CA GLU A 28 2.31 -25.44 -4.40
C GLU A 28 1.13 -24.47 -4.63
N ILE A 29 1.29 -23.50 -5.55
CA ILE A 29 0.21 -22.57 -5.93
C ILE A 29 -0.79 -23.26 -6.86
N ALA A 30 -0.32 -24.19 -7.70
CA ALA A 30 -1.19 -24.94 -8.61
C ALA A 30 -2.13 -25.90 -7.84
N GLU A 31 -1.69 -26.39 -6.68
CA GLU A 31 -2.46 -27.28 -5.81
C GLU A 31 -3.17 -26.54 -4.66
N ALA A 32 -3.08 -25.20 -4.63
CA ALA A 32 -3.68 -24.41 -3.56
C ALA A 32 -5.20 -24.59 -3.52
N GLN A 33 -5.72 -24.86 -2.33
CA GLN A 33 -7.15 -25.03 -2.10
C GLN A 33 -7.81 -23.74 -1.62
N ASP A 34 -9.11 -23.71 -1.79
CA ASP A 34 -9.98 -22.64 -1.33
C ASP A 34 -9.90 -22.44 0.20
N PRO A 35 -9.90 -21.19 0.69
CA PRO A 35 -9.85 -20.92 2.12
C PRO A 35 -11.11 -21.42 2.83
N SER A 36 -10.96 -21.81 4.09
CA SER A 36 -12.08 -22.29 4.92
C SER A 36 -13.18 -21.23 5.06
N PHE A 37 -14.41 -21.66 5.34
CA PHE A 37 -15.56 -20.77 5.47
C PHE A 37 -15.34 -19.66 6.51
N GLY A 38 -14.70 -19.96 7.65
CA GLY A 38 -14.39 -18.97 8.67
C GLY A 38 -13.46 -17.84 8.17
N MET A 39 -12.45 -18.17 7.37
CA MET A 39 -11.56 -17.18 6.75
C MET A 39 -12.31 -16.31 5.73
N ARG A 40 -13.18 -16.93 4.92
CA ARG A 40 -14.03 -16.23 3.94
C ARG A 40 -15.01 -15.27 4.63
N LEU A 41 -15.61 -15.70 5.74
CA LEU A 41 -16.55 -14.87 6.49
C LEU A 41 -15.87 -13.58 7.00
N GLY A 42 -14.65 -13.69 7.51
CA GLY A 42 -13.87 -12.51 7.91
C GLY A 42 -13.63 -11.54 6.74
N GLN A 43 -13.28 -12.06 5.56
CA GLN A 43 -13.10 -11.24 4.35
C GLN A 43 -14.42 -10.59 3.89
N ILE A 44 -15.53 -11.32 3.94
CA ILE A 44 -16.86 -10.82 3.56
C ILE A 44 -17.30 -9.69 4.50
N ILE A 45 -17.12 -9.85 5.82
CA ILE A 45 -17.46 -8.81 6.80
C ILE A 45 -16.65 -7.54 6.52
N LEU A 46 -15.34 -7.66 6.32
CA LEU A 46 -14.49 -6.50 6.01
C LEU A 46 -14.89 -5.83 4.69
N ALA A 47 -15.18 -6.61 3.65
CA ALA A 47 -15.65 -6.08 2.37
C ALA A 47 -17.00 -5.35 2.50
N ALA A 48 -17.93 -5.91 3.28
CA ALA A 48 -19.23 -5.29 3.56
C ALA A 48 -19.06 -3.98 4.35
N CYS A 49 -18.16 -3.93 5.34
CA CYS A 49 -17.83 -2.69 6.05
C CYS A 49 -17.24 -1.63 5.11
N CYS A 50 -16.31 -2.00 4.22
CA CYS A 50 -15.74 -1.09 3.24
C CYS A 50 -16.82 -0.49 2.31
N LEU A 51 -17.73 -1.33 1.81
CA LEU A 51 -18.86 -0.86 0.99
C LEU A 51 -19.81 0.01 1.80
N GLY A 52 -20.16 -0.39 3.02
CA GLY A 52 -21.05 0.38 3.89
C GLY A 52 -20.50 1.78 4.19
N PHE A 53 -19.23 1.88 4.59
CA PHE A 53 -18.59 3.17 4.86
C PHE A 53 -18.39 4.00 3.60
N GLY A 54 -18.15 3.37 2.45
CA GLY A 54 -18.00 4.06 1.18
C GLY A 54 -19.32 4.57 0.60
N ILE A 55 -20.40 3.81 0.73
CA ILE A 55 -21.74 4.17 0.22
C ILE A 55 -22.42 5.18 1.15
N PHE A 56 -22.26 5.05 2.47
CA PHE A 56 -22.88 5.92 3.46
C PHE A 56 -21.85 6.77 4.24
N PRO A 57 -21.03 7.59 3.55
CA PRO A 57 -19.95 8.34 4.21
C PRO A 57 -20.50 9.38 5.18
N THR A 58 -21.69 9.93 4.93
CA THR A 58 -22.34 10.94 5.78
C THR A 58 -22.59 10.44 7.20
N TRP A 59 -22.95 9.16 7.38
CA TRP A 59 -23.20 8.60 8.71
C TRP A 59 -21.90 8.43 9.49
N VAL A 60 -20.85 7.97 8.82
CA VAL A 60 -19.51 7.81 9.41
C VAL A 60 -18.96 9.18 9.81
N VAL A 61 -19.05 10.18 8.93
CA VAL A 61 -18.58 11.54 9.20
C VAL A 61 -19.33 12.15 10.38
N ARG A 62 -20.67 12.02 10.45
CA ARG A 62 -21.46 12.49 11.61
C ARG A 62 -21.05 11.84 12.92
N ALA A 63 -20.82 10.53 12.92
CA ALA A 63 -20.38 9.83 14.12
C ALA A 63 -19.02 10.32 14.62
N ILE A 64 -18.09 10.59 13.70
CA ILE A 64 -16.76 11.13 14.02
C ILE A 64 -16.85 12.60 14.45
N ASN A 65 -17.81 13.37 13.90
CA ASN A 65 -17.95 14.80 14.14
C ASN A 65 -18.29 15.17 15.59
N ALA A 66 -18.83 14.24 16.38
CA ALA A 66 -19.04 14.45 17.81
C ALA A 66 -17.73 14.75 18.59
N ILE A 67 -16.60 14.24 18.11
CA ILE A 67 -15.28 14.42 18.74
C ILE A 67 -14.76 15.87 18.58
N PRO A 68 -14.62 16.44 17.36
CA PRO A 68 -14.21 17.82 17.20
C PRO A 68 -15.22 18.82 17.78
N GLU A 69 -16.52 18.53 17.75
CA GLU A 69 -17.51 19.36 18.44
C GLU A 69 -17.27 19.41 19.96
N GLY A 70 -16.98 18.26 20.58
CA GLY A 70 -16.67 18.20 22.01
C GLY A 70 -15.34 18.84 22.40
N LEU A 71 -14.33 18.83 21.52
CA LEU A 71 -12.99 19.33 21.81
C LEU A 71 -12.76 20.79 21.40
N MET A 72 -13.33 21.22 20.28
CA MET A 72 -13.06 22.52 19.65
C MET A 72 -14.30 23.43 19.58
N GLY A 73 -15.49 22.94 19.98
CA GLY A 73 -16.75 23.69 19.90
C GLY A 73 -17.20 23.97 18.46
N ALA A 74 -16.51 23.42 17.46
CA ALA A 74 -16.78 23.58 16.04
C ALA A 74 -16.67 22.23 15.33
N GLY A 75 -17.76 21.82 14.67
CA GLY A 75 -17.84 20.61 13.87
C GLY A 75 -17.94 20.89 12.37
N LEU A 76 -17.94 19.83 11.56
CA LEU A 76 -18.18 19.85 10.12
C LEU A 76 -19.68 19.85 9.79
N SER A 77 -20.45 20.78 10.36
CA SER A 77 -21.91 20.89 10.15
C SER A 77 -22.25 21.01 8.65
N SER A 78 -21.54 21.87 7.91
CA SER A 78 -21.75 22.06 6.46
C SER A 78 -21.53 20.82 5.59
N ALA A 79 -20.81 19.81 6.09
CA ALA A 79 -20.54 18.59 5.33
C ALA A 79 -21.76 17.68 5.18
N THR A 80 -22.77 17.81 6.06
CA THR A 80 -23.93 16.91 6.09
C THR A 80 -25.30 17.61 6.10
N ASP A 81 -25.32 18.92 5.86
CA ASP A 81 -26.53 19.73 5.86
C ASP A 81 -27.47 19.42 4.68
N ASN A 82 -26.92 18.94 3.54
CA ASN A 82 -27.69 18.62 2.33
C ASN A 82 -28.28 17.19 2.32
N GLY A 83 -28.38 16.55 3.49
CA GLY A 83 -28.95 15.21 3.67
C GLY A 83 -27.94 14.06 3.62
N TRP A 84 -28.43 12.83 3.67
CA TRP A 84 -27.59 11.61 3.70
C TRP A 84 -27.03 11.22 2.33
N LEU A 85 -27.64 11.72 1.25
CA LEU A 85 -27.27 11.35 -0.11
C LEU A 85 -26.09 12.17 -0.64
N TRP A 86 -25.84 13.35 -0.07
CA TRP A 86 -24.88 14.33 -0.54
C TRP A 86 -23.86 14.65 0.54
N LEU A 87 -22.58 14.44 0.23
CA LEU A 87 -21.48 14.91 1.06
C LEU A 87 -20.95 16.22 0.45
N THR A 88 -21.00 17.30 1.23
CA THR A 88 -20.57 18.65 0.81
C THR A 88 -19.37 19.13 1.63
N PRO A 89 -18.17 18.56 1.44
CA PRO A 89 -17.01 18.75 2.32
C PRO A 89 -16.53 20.21 2.48
N VAL A 90 -16.81 21.11 1.52
CA VAL A 90 -16.32 22.51 1.58
C VAL A 90 -17.42 23.50 1.17
N SER A 91 -18.06 23.29 0.02
CA SER A 91 -19.24 24.04 -0.41
C SER A 91 -20.01 23.24 -1.47
N PRO A 92 -21.35 23.42 -1.59
CA PRO A 92 -22.15 22.75 -2.60
C PRO A 92 -21.67 23.02 -4.05
N GLN A 93 -21.10 24.20 -4.29
CA GLN A 93 -20.67 24.67 -5.61
C GLN A 93 -19.25 24.21 -6.00
N THR A 94 -18.39 23.89 -5.03
CA THR A 94 -16.98 23.51 -5.29
C THR A 94 -16.78 21.99 -5.25
N ALA A 95 -17.44 21.29 -4.33
CA ALA A 95 -17.31 19.83 -4.21
C ALA A 95 -18.55 19.23 -3.54
N SER A 96 -19.45 18.68 -4.36
CA SER A 96 -20.58 17.85 -3.91
C SER A 96 -20.40 16.44 -4.48
N TYR A 97 -20.35 15.43 -3.61
CA TYR A 97 -20.23 14.03 -4.02
C TYR A 97 -21.37 13.20 -3.45
N GLY A 98 -22.17 12.61 -4.33
CA GLY A 98 -23.24 11.68 -3.96
C GLY A 98 -22.76 10.24 -4.04
N ALA A 99 -22.10 9.75 -2.99
CA ALA A 99 -21.52 8.40 -2.97
C ALA A 99 -22.54 7.27 -3.29
N PRO A 100 -23.77 7.28 -2.73
CA PRO A 100 -24.81 6.33 -3.13
C PRO A 100 -25.19 6.47 -4.61
N ALA A 101 -25.35 7.71 -5.10
CA ALA A 101 -25.74 7.97 -6.47
C ALA A 101 -24.70 7.47 -7.48
N VAL A 102 -23.40 7.64 -7.18
CA VAL A 102 -22.31 7.09 -8.00
C VAL A 102 -22.32 5.57 -7.98
N PHE A 103 -22.50 4.96 -6.82
CA PHE A 103 -22.59 3.49 -6.71
C PHE A 103 -23.76 2.94 -7.54
N PHE A 104 -24.96 3.50 -7.39
CA PHE A 104 -26.12 3.09 -8.18
C PHE A 104 -25.95 3.40 -9.67
N GLY A 105 -25.32 4.52 -10.02
CA GLY A 105 -24.99 4.85 -11.41
C GLY A 105 -24.06 3.82 -12.05
N ILE A 106 -23.03 3.36 -11.32
CA ILE A 106 -22.14 2.28 -11.76
C ILE A 106 -22.91 0.96 -11.87
N LEU A 107 -23.75 0.63 -10.88
CA LEU A 107 -24.56 -0.59 -10.87
C LEU A 107 -25.53 -0.65 -12.06
N VAL A 108 -26.23 0.46 -12.33
CA VAL A 108 -27.16 0.59 -13.46
C VAL A 108 -26.41 0.52 -14.78
N SER A 109 -25.26 1.20 -14.89
CA SER A 109 -24.42 1.13 -16.11
C SER A 109 -23.95 -0.29 -16.36
N TRP A 110 -23.50 -0.99 -15.33
CA TRP A 110 -23.13 -2.41 -15.40
C TRP A 110 -24.31 -3.29 -15.80
N LEU A 111 -25.50 -3.07 -15.22
CA LEU A 111 -26.72 -3.81 -15.54
C LEU A 111 -27.15 -3.60 -16.99
N ILE A 112 -27.08 -2.36 -17.49
CA ILE A 112 -27.37 -2.02 -18.89
C ILE A 112 -26.41 -2.79 -19.79
N VAL A 113 -25.10 -2.65 -19.58
CA VAL A 113 -24.08 -3.36 -20.35
C VAL A 113 -24.29 -4.87 -20.29
N PHE A 114 -24.59 -5.40 -19.10
CA PHE A 114 -24.93 -6.80 -18.89
C PHE A 114 -26.13 -7.16 -19.77
N VAL A 115 -27.30 -6.56 -19.60
CA VAL A 115 -28.52 -6.92 -20.37
C VAL A 115 -28.34 -6.80 -21.88
N PHE A 116 -27.63 -5.79 -22.38
CA PHE A 116 -27.43 -5.57 -23.82
C PHE A 116 -26.35 -6.47 -24.43
N LEU A 117 -25.26 -6.75 -23.71
CA LEU A 117 -24.15 -7.57 -24.18
C LEU A 117 -24.19 -9.01 -23.67
N HIS A 118 -25.16 -9.37 -22.82
CA HIS A 118 -25.15 -10.67 -22.15
C HIS A 118 -25.20 -11.79 -23.20
N PRO A 119 -24.34 -12.80 -23.07
CA PRO A 119 -24.38 -13.99 -23.90
C PRO A 119 -25.69 -14.80 -23.75
N LEU A 120 -26.62 -14.47 -22.84
CA LEU A 120 -27.94 -15.14 -22.82
C LEU A 120 -28.76 -14.89 -24.10
N ARG A 121 -28.46 -13.82 -24.86
CA ARG A 121 -29.14 -13.51 -26.13
C ARG A 121 -28.42 -14.03 -27.38
N ARG A 122 -27.20 -14.56 -27.24
CA ARG A 122 -26.44 -15.15 -28.34
C ARG A 122 -26.14 -16.60 -28.00
N ASP A 123 -26.34 -17.51 -28.94
CA ASP A 123 -25.89 -18.91 -28.85
C ASP A 123 -24.35 -19.02 -28.99
N ASN A 124 -23.63 -18.11 -28.33
CA ASN A 124 -22.19 -17.99 -28.41
C ASN A 124 -21.61 -18.81 -27.27
N ARG A 125 -21.42 -20.11 -27.52
CA ARG A 125 -20.65 -20.99 -26.62
C ARG A 125 -19.30 -20.31 -26.34
N ILE A 126 -19.10 -19.83 -25.12
CA ILE A 126 -17.84 -19.22 -24.70
C ILE A 126 -16.76 -20.30 -24.84
N ARG A 127 -15.91 -20.17 -25.87
CA ARG A 127 -14.82 -21.10 -26.09
C ARG A 127 -13.64 -20.71 -25.20
N ILE A 128 -13.31 -21.58 -24.26
CA ILE A 128 -12.03 -21.51 -23.56
C ILE A 128 -10.96 -22.02 -24.53
N ALA A 129 -10.02 -21.15 -24.89
CA ALA A 129 -8.90 -21.44 -25.77
C ALA A 129 -7.60 -20.93 -25.14
N PRO A 130 -6.44 -21.47 -25.54
CA PRO A 130 -5.15 -20.92 -25.14
C PRO A 130 -5.06 -19.43 -25.47
N ALA A 131 -4.40 -18.65 -24.60
CA ALA A 131 -4.14 -17.25 -24.88
C ALA A 131 -3.24 -17.11 -26.14
N TRP A 132 -3.41 -16.00 -26.85
CA TRP A 132 -2.59 -15.70 -28.04
C TRP A 132 -1.12 -15.65 -27.67
N ASP A 133 -0.33 -16.55 -28.25
CA ASP A 133 1.09 -16.74 -27.97
C ASP A 133 2.00 -16.02 -28.96
N CYS A 134 1.44 -15.19 -29.85
CA CYS A 134 2.14 -14.55 -30.97
C CYS A 134 2.95 -15.53 -31.84
N GLY A 135 2.58 -16.82 -31.87
CA GLY A 135 3.29 -17.85 -32.62
C GLY A 135 4.57 -18.39 -31.95
N PHE A 136 4.82 -18.06 -30.67
CA PHE A 136 5.99 -18.55 -29.93
C PHE A 136 5.81 -19.93 -29.29
N GLY A 137 4.64 -20.57 -29.45
CA GLY A 137 4.32 -21.86 -28.87
C GLY A 137 3.70 -21.75 -27.47
N PRO A 138 3.57 -22.86 -26.72
CA PRO A 138 2.81 -22.88 -25.47
C PRO A 138 3.40 -21.90 -24.44
N LEU A 139 2.57 -20.93 -24.05
CA LEU A 139 2.90 -19.95 -23.02
C LEU A 139 3.18 -20.65 -21.69
N ASN A 140 4.25 -20.24 -21.02
CA ASN A 140 4.59 -20.69 -19.68
C ASN A 140 4.56 -19.54 -18.67
N SER A 141 4.57 -19.87 -17.38
CA SER A 141 4.49 -18.90 -16.29
C SER A 141 5.68 -17.92 -16.23
N ARG A 142 6.81 -18.23 -16.90
CA ARG A 142 7.98 -17.32 -17.01
C ARG A 142 7.82 -16.26 -18.09
N MET A 143 6.94 -16.47 -19.07
CA MET A 143 6.65 -15.50 -20.14
C MET A 143 5.65 -14.41 -19.71
N GLN A 144 5.06 -14.53 -18.52
CA GLN A 144 4.09 -13.57 -18.00
C GLN A 144 4.76 -12.32 -17.42
N TYR A 145 4.04 -11.19 -17.49
CA TYR A 145 4.43 -9.98 -16.78
C TYR A 145 4.65 -10.27 -15.28
N THR A 146 5.73 -9.71 -14.75
CA THR A 146 6.02 -9.75 -13.31
C THR A 146 5.54 -8.46 -12.66
N ALA A 147 5.33 -8.48 -11.34
CA ALA A 147 5.01 -7.26 -10.58
C ALA A 147 6.08 -6.17 -10.77
N SER A 148 7.35 -6.57 -10.87
CA SER A 148 8.47 -5.64 -11.13
C SER A 148 8.39 -5.04 -12.53
N ALA A 149 8.04 -5.84 -13.56
CA ALA A 149 7.88 -5.37 -14.93
C ALA A 149 6.69 -4.40 -15.06
N PHE A 150 5.53 -4.72 -14.45
CA PHE A 150 4.38 -3.82 -14.43
C PHE A 150 4.72 -2.46 -13.80
N ALA A 151 5.50 -2.47 -12.71
CA ALA A 151 5.89 -1.25 -12.02
C ALA A 151 7.06 -0.50 -12.72
N MET A 152 7.63 -1.01 -13.82
CA MET A 152 8.80 -0.40 -14.47
C MET A 152 8.59 1.05 -14.90
N PRO A 153 7.47 1.44 -15.56
CA PRO A 153 7.27 2.82 -15.98
C PRO A 153 7.20 3.77 -14.78
N LEU A 154 6.49 3.38 -13.71
CA LEU A 154 6.42 4.14 -12.47
C LEU A 154 7.80 4.30 -11.82
N ARG A 155 8.59 3.22 -11.76
CA ARG A 155 9.97 3.26 -11.24
C ARG A 155 10.84 4.24 -12.03
N ARG A 156 10.71 4.26 -13.36
CA ARG A 156 11.48 5.18 -14.22
C ARG A 156 11.09 6.64 -14.02
N ILE A 157 9.79 6.94 -13.91
CA ILE A 157 9.28 8.28 -13.60
C ILE A 157 9.80 8.76 -12.24
N PHE A 158 9.75 7.90 -11.22
CA PHE A 158 10.21 8.23 -9.86
C PHE A 158 11.69 7.90 -9.58
N SER A 159 12.50 7.73 -10.63
CA SER A 159 13.93 7.40 -10.52
C SER A 159 14.78 8.48 -9.82
N PHE A 160 14.25 9.69 -9.67
CA PHE A 160 14.90 10.76 -8.89
C PHE A 160 14.77 10.55 -7.38
N VAL A 161 13.69 9.89 -6.91
CA VAL A 161 13.45 9.59 -5.49
C VAL A 161 14.22 8.34 -5.07
N TRP A 162 14.16 7.31 -5.91
CA TRP A 162 14.73 6.01 -5.63
C TRP A 162 16.11 5.85 -6.25
N LEU A 163 16.96 4.99 -5.67
CA LEU A 163 18.19 4.53 -6.31
C LEU A 163 17.90 3.16 -6.93
N ILE A 164 17.87 3.11 -8.26
CA ILE A 164 17.47 1.92 -9.02
C ILE A 164 18.72 1.34 -9.66
N VAL A 165 19.09 0.13 -9.25
CA VAL A 165 20.19 -0.64 -9.85
C VAL A 165 19.58 -1.81 -10.62
N GLU A 166 19.74 -1.78 -11.94
CA GLU A 166 19.25 -2.80 -12.85
C GLU A 166 20.43 -3.42 -13.60
N LYS A 167 20.58 -4.74 -13.51
CA LYS A 167 21.66 -5.48 -14.14
C LYS A 167 21.12 -6.76 -14.78
N VAL A 168 21.69 -7.12 -15.92
CA VAL A 168 21.46 -8.40 -16.57
C VAL A 168 22.79 -9.12 -16.64
N GLU A 169 22.89 -10.25 -15.96
CA GLU A 169 24.09 -11.06 -15.89
C GLU A 169 23.83 -12.41 -16.57
N PRO A 170 24.80 -12.98 -17.32
CA PRO A 170 24.65 -14.32 -17.85
C PRO A 170 24.54 -15.33 -16.69
N ALA A 171 23.54 -16.20 -16.71
CA ALA A 171 23.31 -17.19 -15.65
C ALA A 171 24.19 -18.45 -15.77
N GLY A 172 25.16 -18.44 -16.69
CA GLY A 172 26.05 -19.56 -17.03
C GLY A 172 25.68 -20.25 -18.35
N PRO A 173 26.51 -21.19 -18.83
CA PRO A 173 26.30 -21.91 -20.09
C PRO A 173 24.94 -22.64 -20.07
N GLY A 174 24.10 -22.38 -21.09
CA GLY A 174 22.79 -23.02 -21.23
C GLY A 174 21.69 -22.54 -20.26
N LYS A 175 21.98 -21.62 -19.31
CA LYS A 175 21.03 -21.19 -18.27
C LYS A 175 20.36 -19.83 -18.54
N GLY A 176 20.64 -19.21 -19.69
CA GLY A 176 20.05 -17.93 -20.10
C GLY A 176 20.61 -16.73 -19.32
N ALA A 177 19.82 -15.67 -19.20
CA ALA A 177 20.19 -14.44 -18.48
C ALA A 177 19.46 -14.31 -17.14
N ARG A 178 20.17 -13.80 -16.14
CA ARG A 178 19.66 -13.45 -14.81
C ARG A 178 19.44 -11.94 -14.74
N TYR A 179 18.19 -11.57 -14.51
CA TYR A 179 17.81 -10.18 -14.26
C TYR A 179 17.90 -9.87 -12.76
N ILE A 180 18.66 -8.85 -12.40
CA ILE A 180 18.86 -8.38 -11.03
C ILE A 180 18.30 -6.95 -10.94
N LEU A 181 17.34 -6.77 -10.04
CA LEU A 181 16.77 -5.47 -9.71
C LEU A 181 16.95 -5.20 -8.22
N ARG A 182 17.64 -4.12 -7.89
CA ARG A 182 17.74 -3.61 -6.53
C ARG A 182 17.21 -2.19 -6.50
N ILE A 183 16.30 -1.93 -5.56
CA ILE A 183 15.70 -0.62 -5.32
C ILE A 183 16.12 -0.21 -3.91
N GLU A 184 16.84 0.89 -3.81
CA GLU A 184 17.30 1.45 -2.54
C GLU A 184 16.68 2.84 -2.35
N ASP A 185 16.44 3.19 -1.09
CA ASP A 185 15.92 4.50 -0.71
C ASP A 185 17.10 5.46 -0.47
N ARG A 186 17.12 6.56 -1.24
CA ARG A 186 18.16 7.59 -1.11
C ARG A 186 18.13 8.25 0.26
N VAL A 187 16.94 8.52 0.80
CA VAL A 187 16.75 9.16 2.12
C VAL A 187 17.22 8.22 3.22
N TRP A 188 16.91 6.93 3.10
CA TRP A 188 17.38 5.91 4.04
C TRP A 188 18.92 5.87 4.13
N LEU A 189 19.58 5.80 2.97
CA LEU A 189 21.04 5.75 2.89
C LEU A 189 21.70 7.06 3.34
N MET A 190 21.06 8.20 3.06
CA MET A 190 21.59 9.52 3.39
C MET A 190 21.40 9.93 4.85
N PHE A 191 20.31 9.50 5.49
CA PHE A 191 19.97 9.92 6.86
C PHE A 191 19.99 8.76 7.85
N TYR A 192 19.20 7.71 7.62
CA TYR A 192 19.03 6.63 8.60
C TYR A 192 20.31 5.83 8.83
N VAL A 193 21.01 5.45 7.77
CA VAL A 193 22.27 4.70 7.87
C VAL A 193 23.37 5.48 8.62
N PRO A 194 23.67 6.75 8.31
CA PRO A 194 24.68 7.49 9.05
C PRO A 194 24.26 7.77 10.49
N ILE A 195 22.98 8.11 10.77
CA ILE A 195 22.49 8.28 12.14
C ILE A 195 22.69 6.99 12.94
N GLY A 196 22.32 5.84 12.38
CA GLY A 196 22.53 4.53 13.02
C GLY A 196 24.00 4.26 13.32
N LYS A 197 24.89 4.53 12.37
CA LYS A 197 26.35 4.39 12.56
C LYS A 197 26.88 5.33 13.65
N ILE A 198 26.39 6.56 13.72
CA ILE A 198 26.77 7.53 14.78
C ILE A 198 26.28 7.02 16.14
N MET A 199 25.04 6.56 16.24
CA MET A 199 24.47 6.02 17.48
C MET A 199 25.25 4.81 17.98
N LEU A 200 25.60 3.87 17.10
CA LEU A 200 26.44 2.71 17.46
C LEU A 200 27.83 3.14 17.93
N LYS A 201 28.47 4.10 17.26
CA LYS A 201 29.76 4.65 17.70
C LYS A 201 29.68 5.34 19.06
N LEU A 202 28.59 6.07 19.34
CA LEU A 202 28.35 6.68 20.64
C LEU A 202 28.15 5.61 21.72
N ALA A 203 27.37 4.56 21.44
CA ALA A 203 27.16 3.45 22.35
C ALA A 203 28.48 2.72 22.68
N GLU A 204 29.32 2.44 21.67
CA GLU A 204 30.65 1.87 21.87
C GLU A 204 31.55 2.77 22.75
N ARG A 205 31.52 4.10 22.53
CA ARG A 205 32.26 5.06 23.36
C ARG A 205 31.77 5.07 24.81
N THR A 206 30.46 5.09 25.02
CA THR A 206 29.87 5.05 26.37
C THR A 206 30.18 3.73 27.07
N SER A 207 30.12 2.61 26.35
CA SER A 207 30.49 1.30 26.89
C SER A 207 31.95 1.24 27.35
N ARG A 208 32.88 1.89 26.64
CA ARG A 208 34.28 2.01 27.08
C ARG A 208 34.43 2.83 28.37
N ILE A 209 33.62 3.87 28.56
CA ILE A 209 33.61 4.66 29.80
C ILE A 209 33.15 3.81 31.00
N GLN A 210 32.30 2.81 30.77
CA GLN A 210 31.82 1.87 31.79
C GLN A 210 32.80 0.70 32.07
N GLY A 211 34.04 0.76 31.57
CA GLY A 211 35.06 -0.31 31.58
C GLY A 211 35.67 -0.72 32.94
N GLY A 212 34.92 -0.68 34.05
CA GLY A 212 35.23 -1.47 35.26
C GLY A 212 36.21 -0.88 36.28
N ASN A 213 36.76 0.32 36.09
CA ASN A 213 37.64 0.94 37.10
C ASN A 213 36.85 1.73 38.15
N LEU A 214 36.80 1.21 39.39
CA LEU A 214 36.08 1.82 40.52
C LEU A 214 36.48 3.28 40.79
N ARG A 215 37.75 3.67 40.56
CA ARG A 215 38.20 5.05 40.78
C ARG A 215 37.53 6.05 39.83
N VAL A 216 37.25 5.64 38.60
CA VAL A 216 36.59 6.49 37.59
C VAL A 216 35.14 6.74 38.01
N TYR A 217 34.46 5.73 38.53
CA TYR A 217 33.10 5.88 39.06
C TYR A 217 33.03 6.82 40.27
N LEU A 218 33.96 6.68 41.22
CA LEU A 218 34.03 7.58 42.38
C LEU A 218 34.28 9.04 41.97
N CYS A 219 35.13 9.25 40.97
CA CYS A 219 35.39 10.56 40.38
C CYS A 219 34.11 11.16 39.75
N TYR A 220 33.38 10.39 38.93
CA TYR A 220 32.11 10.83 38.36
C TYR A 220 31.08 11.19 39.45
N SER A 221 30.92 10.36 40.47
CA SER A 221 30.00 10.64 41.58
C SER A 221 30.37 11.89 42.39
N PHE A 222 31.67 12.11 42.65
CA PHE A 222 32.13 13.29 43.36
C PHE A 222 31.86 14.58 42.57
N PHE A 223 32.16 14.58 41.26
CA PHE A 223 31.90 15.73 40.40
C PHE A 223 30.41 15.99 40.15
N THR A 224 29.58 14.95 39.99
CA THR A 224 28.12 15.15 39.88
C THR A 224 27.53 15.72 41.16
N LEU A 225 28.03 15.31 42.34
CA LEU A 225 27.63 15.89 43.63
C LEU A 225 28.01 17.37 43.76
N LEU A 226 29.25 17.73 43.40
CA LEU A 226 29.68 19.13 43.39
C LEU A 226 28.86 19.98 42.42
N PHE A 227 28.57 19.46 41.23
CA PHE A 227 27.75 20.14 40.23
C PHE A 227 26.31 20.34 40.74
N LEU A 228 25.68 19.31 41.31
CA LEU A 228 24.35 19.43 41.91
C LEU A 228 24.33 20.44 43.06
N LEU A 229 25.35 20.46 43.91
CA LEU A 229 25.47 21.43 44.99
C LEU A 229 25.56 22.86 44.44
N TRP A 230 26.36 23.09 43.39
CA TRP A 230 26.48 24.40 42.75
C TRP A 230 25.20 24.86 42.04
N VAL A 231 24.38 23.94 41.52
CA VAL A 231 23.08 24.29 40.92
C VAL A 231 22.04 24.64 41.97
N ILE A 232 22.13 24.04 43.16
CA ILE A 232 21.18 24.23 44.26
C ILE A 232 21.51 25.46 45.12
N VAL A 233 22.79 25.75 45.32
CA VAL A 233 23.30 26.91 46.08
C VAL A 233 23.36 28.14 45.19
#